data_AF-A0A4R3KU71-F1
#
_entry.id   AF-A0A4R3KU71-F1
#
_cell.length_a   1.000
_cell.length_b   1.000
_cell.length_c   1.000
_cell.angle_alpha   90.00
_cell.angle_beta   90.00
_cell.angle_gamma   90.00
#
_symmetry.space_group_name_H-M   'P 1'
#
loop_
_entity.id
_entity.type
_entity.pdbx_description
1 polymer ?
#
loop_
_entity_poly.entity_id
_entity_poly.type
_entity_poly.pdbx_seq_one_letter_code
_entity_poly.pdbx_strand_id
1 'polypeptide(L)'
;MKIYILDKILEYCNSEDIIDEIFNKIDSIINSTNLVFSHLIIDGIDVYDNYYDYFLDNIKNIEEVRVVTKTIKGISQDIILSTIDYIDRVVPEIEILADEFYKQPLQGSWNKLIQLLEGIKWIIDSFVIIDSNPELKDIVNSYEEWNLYAKDIHELGGLIREFEEILENSDFVSTADILSYEIAPLFKEMKEKLGKLVLEKVDMNAGR
;
A
#
# COMPACT_ATOMS: atom_id res chain seq x y z
N MET A 1 8.19 29.54 6.47
CA MET A 1 7.45 28.27 6.56
C MET A 1 7.58 27.68 7.95
N LYS A 2 6.48 27.19 8.52
CA LYS A 2 6.45 26.49 9.81
C LYS A 2 6.25 25.00 9.58
N ILE A 3 7.06 24.18 10.25
CA ILE A 3 6.95 22.72 10.21
C ILE A 3 6.60 22.22 11.60
N TYR A 4 5.43 21.61 11.72
CA TYR A 4 4.91 21.02 12.94
C TYR A 4 5.22 19.53 12.92
N ILE A 5 5.95 19.05 13.92
CA ILE A 5 6.30 17.64 14.05
C ILE A 5 6.26 17.25 15.52
N LEU A 6 5.38 16.30 15.88
CA LEU A 6 5.13 15.92 17.27
C LEU A 6 4.78 17.16 18.12
N ASP A 7 5.56 17.45 19.15
CA ASP A 7 5.44 18.60 20.05
C ASP A 7 6.33 19.79 19.65
N LYS A 8 6.98 19.73 18.48
CA LYS A 8 7.95 20.73 18.02
C LYS A 8 7.41 21.56 16.86
N ILE A 9 7.86 22.81 16.82
CA ILE A 9 7.66 23.73 15.70
C ILE A 9 9.05 24.15 15.22
N LEU A 10 9.34 23.90 13.96
CA LEU A 10 10.57 24.33 13.28
C LEU A 10 10.21 25.46 12.31
N GLU A 11 11.04 26.48 12.24
CA GLU A 11 10.85 27.62 11.34
C GLU A 11 12.00 27.69 10.33
N TYR A 12 11.65 27.72 9.04
CA TYR A 12 12.61 27.83 7.94
C TYR A 12 12.22 28.98 7.02
N CYS A 13 13.24 29.56 6.38
CA CYS A 13 13.01 30.45 5.24
C CYS A 13 12.57 29.63 4.02
N ASN A 14 11.64 30.16 3.25
CA ASN A 14 11.10 29.49 2.06
C ASN A 14 12.12 29.55 0.92
N SER A 15 13.03 28.58 0.90
CA SER A 15 14.12 28.52 -0.07
C SER A 15 14.44 27.07 -0.45
N GLU A 16 14.88 26.85 -1.68
CA GLU A 16 15.13 25.50 -2.20
C GLU A 16 16.35 24.82 -1.54
N ASP A 17 17.34 25.61 -1.12
CA ASP A 17 18.57 25.15 -0.47
C ASP A 17 18.36 24.54 0.92
N ILE A 18 17.20 24.74 1.55
CA ILE A 18 16.88 24.21 2.87
C ILE A 18 16.00 22.96 2.84
N ILE A 19 15.58 22.49 1.65
CA ILE A 19 14.69 21.32 1.51
C ILE A 19 15.38 20.05 2.06
N ASP A 20 16.64 19.82 1.71
CA ASP A 20 17.41 18.69 2.23
C ASP A 20 17.54 18.75 3.76
N GLU A 21 17.76 19.94 4.32
CA GLU A 21 17.86 20.14 5.76
C GLU A 21 16.54 19.79 6.47
N ILE A 22 15.40 20.19 5.89
CA ILE A 22 14.07 19.88 6.40
C ILE A 22 13.88 18.37 6.53
N PHE A 23 14.09 17.62 5.43
CA PHE A 23 13.84 16.18 5.44
C PHE A 23 14.80 15.45 6.38
N ASN A 24 16.09 15.80 6.37
CA ASN A 24 17.06 15.26 7.32
C ASN A 24 16.65 15.54 8.78
N LYS A 25 16.08 16.72 9.05
CA LYS A 25 15.62 17.08 10.39
C LYS A 25 14.37 16.32 10.81
N ILE A 26 13.43 16.14 9.90
CA ILE A 26 12.23 15.31 10.10
C ILE A 26 12.66 13.89 10.44
N ASP A 27 13.51 13.27 9.61
CA ASP A 27 14.01 11.92 9.82
C ASP A 27 14.73 11.77 11.15
N SER A 28 15.61 12.71 11.49
CA SER A 28 16.32 12.71 12.77
C SER A 28 15.37 12.78 13.97
N ILE A 29 14.27 13.54 13.88
CA ILE A 29 13.27 13.63 14.96
C ILE A 29 12.51 12.30 15.06
N ILE A 30 12.04 11.75 13.94
CA ILE A 30 11.23 10.52 13.92
C ILE A 30 12.06 9.32 14.38
N ASN A 31 13.31 9.19 13.92
CA ASN A 31 14.23 8.11 14.31
C ASN A 31 14.56 8.07 15.81
N SER A 32 14.29 9.15 16.54
CA SER A 32 14.41 9.19 18.01
C SER A 32 13.16 8.69 18.75
N THR A 33 12.16 8.22 18.02
CA THR A 33 10.85 7.79 18.55
C THR A 33 10.49 6.39 18.05
N ASN A 34 9.42 5.80 18.61
CA ASN A 34 8.83 4.55 18.11
C ASN A 34 7.72 4.81 17.07
N LEU A 35 7.73 5.99 16.44
CA LEU A 35 6.77 6.38 15.42
C LEU A 35 7.42 6.30 14.05
N VAL A 36 6.59 6.18 13.03
CA VAL A 36 6.99 6.11 11.65
C VAL A 36 6.34 7.25 10.90
N PHE A 37 7.07 7.83 9.95
CA PHE A 37 6.55 8.84 9.05
C PHE A 37 5.40 8.26 8.20
N SER A 38 4.30 9.00 8.09
CA SER A 38 3.15 8.58 7.27
C SER A 38 3.00 9.45 6.03
N HIS A 39 2.84 10.76 6.21
CA HIS A 39 2.64 11.71 5.11
C HIS A 39 2.82 13.15 5.63
N LEU A 40 2.75 14.11 4.72
CA LEU A 40 2.73 15.54 5.05
C LEU A 40 1.33 16.12 4.82
N ILE A 41 0.95 17.09 5.64
CA ILE A 41 -0.17 17.98 5.37
C ILE A 41 0.41 19.36 5.11
N ILE A 42 0.37 19.81 3.87
CA ILE A 42 0.97 21.08 3.43
C ILE A 42 -0.15 22.06 3.11
N ASP A 43 -0.25 23.14 3.87
CA ASP A 43 -1.32 24.15 3.76
C ASP A 43 -2.74 23.55 3.74
N GLY A 44 -2.93 22.45 4.49
CA GLY A 44 -4.19 21.72 4.59
C GLY A 44 -4.41 20.63 3.52
N ILE A 45 -3.43 20.39 2.64
CA ILE A 45 -3.47 19.36 1.60
C ILE A 45 -2.63 18.15 2.04
N ASP A 46 -3.25 16.97 2.06
CA ASP A 46 -2.54 15.72 2.32
C ASP A 46 -1.65 15.34 1.11
N VAL A 47 -0.35 15.20 1.34
CA VAL A 47 0.67 14.81 0.36
C VAL A 47 1.28 13.50 0.84
N TYR A 48 1.08 12.42 0.08
CA TYR A 48 1.46 11.05 0.46
C TYR A 48 2.71 10.51 -0.26
N ASP A 49 3.20 11.21 -1.30
CA ASP A 49 4.39 10.82 -2.05
C ASP A 49 4.97 12.04 -2.79
N ASN A 50 6.14 11.88 -3.41
CA ASN A 50 6.86 12.92 -4.18
C ASN A 50 7.05 14.21 -3.38
N TYR A 51 7.32 14.07 -2.08
CA TYR A 51 7.43 15.18 -1.14
C TYR A 51 8.47 16.20 -1.60
N TYR A 52 9.60 15.73 -2.11
CA TYR A 52 10.69 16.59 -2.56
C TYR A 52 10.26 17.49 -3.72
N ASP A 53 9.65 16.90 -4.74
CA ASP A 53 9.17 17.63 -5.92
C ASP A 53 8.04 18.59 -5.52
N TYR A 54 7.13 18.16 -4.64
CA TYR A 54 6.10 19.05 -4.11
C TYR A 54 6.72 20.28 -3.42
N PHE A 55 7.74 20.08 -2.60
CA PHE A 55 8.47 21.19 -1.98
C PHE A 55 9.12 22.05 -3.05
N LEU A 56 9.91 21.50 -3.97
CA LEU A 56 10.57 22.26 -5.04
C LEU A 56 9.59 23.16 -5.81
N ASP A 57 8.45 22.61 -6.20
CA ASP A 57 7.46 23.33 -7.00
C ASP A 57 6.74 24.44 -6.22
N ASN A 58 6.58 24.27 -4.89
CA ASN A 58 5.71 25.12 -4.08
C ASN A 58 6.42 25.92 -2.99
N ILE A 59 7.72 25.70 -2.74
CA ILE A 59 8.45 26.14 -1.54
C ILE A 59 8.27 27.62 -1.24
N LYS A 60 8.20 28.47 -2.27
CA LYS A 60 8.06 29.93 -2.13
C LYS A 60 6.76 30.35 -1.43
N ASN A 61 5.73 29.53 -1.50
CA ASN A 61 4.39 29.85 -1.00
C ASN A 61 3.98 29.01 0.22
N ILE A 62 4.71 27.94 0.56
CA ILE A 62 4.33 27.06 1.67
C ILE A 62 4.35 27.82 3.00
N GLU A 63 3.21 27.88 3.68
CA GLU A 63 3.11 28.54 4.98
C GLU A 63 3.31 27.54 6.11
N GLU A 64 2.59 26.41 6.06
CA GLU A 64 2.49 25.42 7.11
C GLU A 64 2.64 23.99 6.56
N VAL A 65 3.51 23.21 7.20
CA VAL A 65 3.68 21.78 6.96
C VAL A 65 3.44 21.05 8.27
N ARG A 66 2.53 20.08 8.30
CA ARG A 66 2.39 19.16 9.43
C ARG A 66 2.91 17.80 9.03
N VAL A 67 3.84 17.30 9.82
CA VAL A 67 4.39 15.95 9.67
C VAL A 67 3.50 14.98 10.41
N VAL A 68 2.82 14.11 9.68
CA VAL A 68 1.96 13.09 10.26
C VAL A 68 2.79 11.85 10.50
N THR A 69 2.87 11.45 11.76
CA THR A 69 3.52 10.21 12.19
C THR A 69 2.49 9.25 12.75
N LYS A 70 2.70 7.95 12.56
CA LYS A 70 1.84 6.88 13.10
C LYS A 70 2.68 5.85 13.84
N THR A 71 2.05 5.06 14.70
CA THR A 71 2.71 3.86 15.24
C THR A 71 2.88 2.83 14.14
N ILE A 72 3.83 1.90 14.31
CA ILE A 72 4.01 0.77 13.38
C ILE A 72 2.67 0.05 13.18
N LYS A 73 1.97 -0.27 14.28
CA LYS A 73 0.63 -0.86 14.24
C LYS A 73 -0.35 -0.04 13.40
N GLY A 74 -0.36 1.29 13.56
CA GLY A 74 -1.23 2.18 12.81
C GLY A 74 -0.98 2.12 11.31
N ILE A 75 0.28 2.22 10.88
CA ILE A 75 0.65 2.14 9.46
C ILE A 75 0.31 0.76 8.89
N SER A 76 0.62 -0.32 9.60
CA SER A 76 0.27 -1.66 9.13
C SER A 76 -1.24 -1.84 8.98
N GLN A 77 -2.05 -1.24 9.87
CA GLN A 77 -3.52 -1.24 9.72
C GLN A 77 -3.96 -0.45 8.47
N ASP A 78 -3.34 0.69 8.17
CA ASP A 78 -3.63 1.44 6.94
C ASP A 78 -3.26 0.65 5.68
N ILE A 79 -2.12 -0.06 5.71
CA ILE A 79 -1.66 -0.92 4.60
C ILE A 79 -2.66 -2.05 4.38
N ILE A 80 -3.08 -2.75 5.44
CA ILE A 80 -4.08 -3.83 5.34
C ILE A 80 -5.38 -3.31 4.74
N LEU A 81 -5.87 -2.16 5.21
CA LEU A 81 -7.08 -1.52 4.67
C LEU A 81 -6.92 -1.14 3.20
N SER A 82 -5.78 -0.54 2.83
CA SER A 82 -5.49 -0.15 1.45
C SER A 82 -5.40 -1.37 0.52
N THR A 83 -4.88 -2.50 1.02
CA THR A 83 -4.87 -3.77 0.29
C THR A 83 -6.28 -4.31 0.07
N ILE A 84 -7.15 -4.28 1.09
CA ILE A 84 -8.57 -4.66 0.96
C ILE A 84 -9.25 -3.80 -0.11
N ASP A 85 -9.08 -2.48 -0.04
CA ASP A 85 -9.68 -1.53 -0.99
C ASP A 85 -9.16 -1.73 -2.42
N TYR A 86 -7.87 -2.01 -2.58
CA TYR A 86 -7.29 -2.35 -3.88
C TYR A 86 -7.90 -3.63 -4.44
N ILE A 87 -7.93 -4.70 -3.65
CA ILE A 87 -8.50 -5.99 -4.05
C ILE A 87 -9.96 -5.83 -4.48
N ASP A 88 -10.75 -5.05 -3.74
CA ASP A 88 -12.16 -4.81 -4.05
C ASP A 88 -12.38 -4.14 -5.40
N ARG A 89 -11.51 -3.19 -5.77
CA ARG A 89 -11.59 -2.51 -7.06
C ARG A 89 -11.06 -3.37 -8.19
N VAL A 90 -9.99 -4.13 -7.96
CA VAL A 90 -9.28 -4.82 -9.04
C VAL A 90 -9.93 -6.13 -9.43
N VAL A 91 -10.61 -6.84 -8.51
CA VAL A 91 -11.24 -8.14 -8.81
C VAL A 91 -12.23 -8.07 -9.99
N PRO A 92 -13.18 -7.11 -10.05
CA PRO A 92 -14.03 -6.94 -11.23
C PRO A 92 -13.25 -6.61 -12.52
N GLU A 93 -12.17 -5.83 -12.41
CA GLU A 93 -11.33 -5.46 -13.54
C GLU A 93 -10.50 -6.64 -14.07
N ILE A 94 -10.13 -7.60 -13.20
CA ILE A 94 -9.47 -8.85 -13.61
C ILE A 94 -10.42 -9.69 -14.46
N GLU A 95 -11.69 -9.80 -14.08
CA GLU A 95 -12.70 -10.53 -14.85
C GLU A 95 -12.91 -9.89 -16.24
N ILE A 96 -12.96 -8.55 -16.31
CA ILE A 96 -13.00 -7.81 -17.59
C ILE A 96 -11.73 -8.05 -18.41
N LEU A 97 -10.56 -8.02 -17.79
CA LEU A 97 -9.28 -8.20 -18.45
C LEU A 97 -9.17 -9.61 -19.05
N ALA A 98 -9.58 -10.64 -18.31
CA ALA A 98 -9.58 -12.01 -18.82
C ALA A 98 -10.50 -12.17 -20.04
N ASP A 99 -11.69 -11.55 -20.01
CA ASP A 99 -12.61 -11.50 -21.15
C ASP A 99 -12.01 -10.83 -22.40
N GLU A 100 -11.12 -9.86 -22.22
CA GLU A 100 -10.37 -9.23 -23.31
C GLU A 100 -9.33 -10.19 -23.90
N PHE A 101 -8.61 -10.95 -23.05
CA PHE A 101 -7.62 -11.95 -23.47
C PHE A 101 -8.24 -13.17 -24.16
N TYR A 102 -9.41 -13.68 -23.73
CA TYR A 102 -10.12 -14.76 -24.44
C TYR A 102 -10.49 -14.39 -25.88
N LYS A 103 -10.64 -13.10 -26.17
CA LYS A 103 -11.00 -12.61 -27.50
C LYS A 103 -9.73 -12.29 -28.28
N GLN A 104 -9.26 -11.06 -28.13
CA GLN A 104 -8.06 -10.55 -28.77
C GLN A 104 -7.61 -9.33 -27.96
N PRO A 105 -6.56 -9.43 -27.14
CA PRO A 105 -6.12 -8.33 -26.31
C PRO A 105 -5.62 -7.17 -27.19
N LEU A 106 -5.97 -5.95 -26.80
CA LEU A 106 -5.46 -4.73 -27.43
C LEU A 106 -4.32 -4.16 -26.58
N GLN A 107 -3.64 -3.12 -27.07
CA GLN A 107 -2.61 -2.42 -26.31
C GLN A 107 -3.10 -1.96 -24.92
N GLY A 108 -4.38 -1.57 -24.82
CA GLY A 108 -5.00 -1.22 -23.53
C GLY A 108 -5.08 -2.39 -22.55
N SER A 109 -5.34 -3.61 -23.03
CA SER A 109 -5.37 -4.84 -22.22
C SER A 109 -3.99 -5.12 -21.61
N TRP A 110 -2.94 -4.99 -22.41
CA TRP A 110 -1.55 -5.13 -21.93
C TRP A 110 -1.19 -4.09 -20.87
N ASN A 111 -1.62 -2.83 -21.04
CA ASN A 111 -1.40 -1.79 -20.03
C ASN A 111 -2.12 -2.11 -18.71
N LYS A 112 -3.37 -2.60 -18.77
CA LYS A 112 -4.11 -3.06 -17.58
C LYS A 112 -3.41 -4.23 -16.89
N LEU A 113 -2.86 -5.17 -17.66
CA LEU A 113 -2.10 -6.29 -17.13
C LEU A 113 -0.84 -5.82 -16.39
N ILE A 114 -0.09 -4.86 -16.97
CA ILE A 114 1.08 -4.27 -16.30
C ILE A 114 0.68 -3.63 -14.97
N GLN A 115 -0.39 -2.83 -14.95
CA GLN A 115 -0.90 -2.21 -13.72
C GLN A 115 -1.32 -3.25 -12.67
N LEU A 116 -1.94 -4.35 -13.09
CA LEU A 116 -2.30 -5.45 -12.21
C LEU A 116 -1.04 -6.09 -11.58
N LEU A 117 -0.01 -6.36 -12.38
CA LEU A 117 1.25 -6.94 -11.90
C LEU A 117 2.00 -6.00 -10.95
N GLU A 118 1.98 -4.69 -11.22
CA GLU A 118 2.51 -3.67 -10.30
C GLU A 118 1.77 -3.69 -8.95
N GLY A 119 0.44 -3.77 -8.98
CA GLY A 119 -0.36 -3.89 -7.76
C GLY A 119 -0.12 -5.21 -7.02
N ILE A 120 0.03 -6.33 -7.72
CA ILE A 120 0.42 -7.62 -7.10
C ILE A 120 1.77 -7.51 -6.39
N LYS A 121 2.76 -6.91 -7.06
CA LYS A 121 4.07 -6.66 -6.44
C LYS A 121 3.92 -5.81 -5.17
N TRP A 122 3.13 -4.74 -5.22
CA TRP A 122 2.89 -3.89 -4.05
C TRP A 122 2.23 -4.65 -2.89
N ILE A 123 1.28 -5.55 -3.16
CA ILE A 123 0.66 -6.41 -2.14
C ILE A 123 1.72 -7.31 -1.47
N ILE A 124 2.57 -7.96 -2.27
CA ILE A 124 3.62 -8.86 -1.77
C ILE A 124 4.65 -8.09 -0.94
N ASP A 125 5.13 -6.95 -1.44
CA ASP A 125 6.11 -6.11 -0.73
C ASP A 125 5.54 -5.59 0.60
N SER A 126 4.28 -5.14 0.58
CA SER A 126 3.58 -4.66 1.76
C SER A 126 3.40 -5.76 2.82
N PHE A 127 3.10 -6.99 2.39
CA PHE A 127 3.08 -8.15 3.28
C PHE A 127 4.46 -8.38 3.92
N VAL A 128 5.53 -8.41 3.13
CA VAL A 128 6.91 -8.64 3.65
C VAL A 128 7.32 -7.58 4.67
N ILE A 129 6.96 -6.31 4.46
CA ILE A 129 7.25 -5.22 5.40
C ILE A 129 6.58 -5.47 6.76
N ILE A 130 5.33 -5.93 6.77
CA ILE A 130 4.60 -6.21 8.01
C ILE A 130 5.11 -7.52 8.64
N ASP A 131 5.28 -8.57 7.85
CA ASP A 131 5.62 -9.92 8.31
C ASP A 131 7.03 -10.01 8.90
N SER A 132 7.97 -9.24 8.35
CA SER A 132 9.35 -9.18 8.86
C SER A 132 9.50 -8.41 10.17
N ASN A 133 8.42 -7.80 10.68
CA ASN A 133 8.47 -7.05 11.92
C ASN A 133 8.56 -8.00 13.14
N PRO A 134 9.60 -7.87 14.01
CA PRO A 134 9.74 -8.72 15.19
C PRO A 134 8.56 -8.64 16.18
N GLU A 135 7.80 -7.55 16.15
CA GLU A 135 6.65 -7.28 17.02
C GLU A 135 5.32 -7.54 16.28
N LEU A 136 5.29 -8.38 15.25
CA LEU A 136 4.10 -8.70 14.44
C LEU A 136 2.85 -9.01 15.28
N LYS A 137 3.00 -9.70 16.41
CA LYS A 137 1.91 -10.03 17.33
C LYS A 137 1.18 -8.81 17.91
N ASP A 138 1.87 -7.68 18.04
CA ASP A 138 1.28 -6.43 18.53
C ASP A 138 0.67 -5.61 17.39
N ILE A 139 1.05 -5.91 16.15
CA ILE A 139 0.57 -5.25 14.92
C ILE A 139 -0.78 -5.82 14.49
N VAL A 140 -0.86 -7.15 14.31
CA VAL A 140 -2.06 -7.82 13.81
C VAL A 140 -2.96 -8.26 14.96
N ASN A 141 -4.28 -8.20 14.75
CA ASN A 141 -5.24 -8.58 15.79
C ASN A 141 -5.32 -10.10 15.97
N SER A 142 -5.09 -10.88 14.90
CA SER A 142 -5.01 -12.34 14.96
C SER A 142 -3.79 -12.86 14.19
N TYR A 143 -2.87 -13.50 14.91
CA TYR A 143 -1.70 -14.14 14.31
C TYR A 143 -2.09 -15.35 13.44
N GLU A 144 -3.15 -16.06 13.80
CA GLU A 144 -3.66 -17.19 13.02
C GLU A 144 -4.19 -16.74 11.66
N GLU A 145 -5.04 -15.72 11.63
CA GLU A 145 -5.58 -15.17 10.38
C GLU A 145 -4.47 -14.54 9.52
N TRP A 146 -3.46 -13.92 10.14
CA TRP A 146 -2.29 -13.43 9.42
C TRP A 146 -1.51 -14.57 8.73
N ASN A 147 -1.30 -15.70 9.41
CA ASN A 147 -0.62 -16.85 8.78
C ASN A 147 -1.45 -17.46 7.64
N LEU A 148 -2.78 -17.44 7.74
CA LEU A 148 -3.64 -17.86 6.63
C LEU A 148 -3.47 -16.93 5.42
N TYR A 149 -3.40 -15.62 5.64
CA TYR A 149 -3.08 -14.65 4.59
C TYR A 149 -1.66 -14.83 4.04
N ALA A 150 -0.67 -15.13 4.89
CA ALA A 150 0.70 -15.43 4.47
C ALA A 150 0.75 -16.62 3.50
N LYS A 151 -0.07 -17.65 3.74
CA LYS A 151 -0.19 -18.79 2.83
C LYS A 151 -0.69 -18.35 1.44
N ASP A 152 -1.70 -17.48 1.39
CA ASP A 152 -2.20 -16.96 0.12
C ASP A 152 -1.14 -16.13 -0.62
N ILE A 153 -0.31 -15.36 0.10
CA ILE A 153 0.80 -14.61 -0.51
C ILE A 153 1.82 -15.56 -1.14
N HIS A 154 2.13 -16.68 -0.48
CA HIS A 154 3.01 -17.69 -1.06
C HIS A 154 2.39 -18.36 -2.28
N GLU A 155 1.08 -18.61 -2.25
CA GLU A 155 0.33 -19.14 -3.40
C GLU A 155 0.34 -18.17 -4.57
N LEU A 156 0.09 -16.88 -4.32
CA LEU A 156 0.17 -15.80 -5.31
C LEU A 156 1.56 -15.73 -5.94
N GLY A 157 2.64 -15.84 -5.14
CA GLY A 157 4.01 -15.92 -5.66
C GLY A 157 4.30 -17.19 -6.47
N GLY A 158 3.53 -18.26 -6.27
CA GLY A 158 3.51 -19.43 -7.15
C GLY A 158 2.85 -19.11 -8.48
N LEU A 159 1.63 -18.57 -8.44
CA LEU A 159 0.85 -18.20 -9.62
C LEU A 159 1.59 -17.20 -10.51
N ILE A 160 2.28 -16.21 -9.94
CA ILE A 160 3.04 -15.24 -10.75
C ILE A 160 4.19 -15.89 -11.54
N ARG A 161 4.84 -16.92 -10.99
CA ARG A 161 5.89 -17.66 -11.71
C ARG A 161 5.31 -18.46 -12.87
N GLU A 162 4.18 -19.12 -12.64
CA GLU A 162 3.44 -19.80 -13.71
C GLU A 162 2.94 -18.81 -14.77
N PHE A 163 2.48 -17.64 -14.34
CA PHE A 163 1.97 -16.61 -15.23
C PHE A 163 3.08 -16.06 -16.15
N GLU A 164 4.31 -15.91 -15.64
CA GLU A 164 5.47 -15.54 -16.45
C GLU A 164 5.68 -16.50 -17.62
N GLU A 165 5.63 -17.82 -17.37
CA GLU A 165 5.76 -18.85 -18.41
C GLU A 165 4.62 -18.78 -19.44
N ILE A 166 3.38 -18.51 -19.01
CA ILE A 166 2.23 -18.32 -19.90
C ILE A 166 2.43 -17.12 -20.83
N LEU A 167 2.89 -15.99 -20.28
CA LEU A 167 3.10 -14.75 -21.02
C LEU A 167 4.23 -14.86 -22.05
N GLU A 168 5.32 -15.56 -21.71
CA GLU A 168 6.42 -15.82 -22.65
C GLU A 168 5.96 -16.57 -23.89
N ASN A 169 5.00 -17.49 -23.73
CA ASN A 169 4.43 -18.26 -24.83
C ASN A 169 3.30 -17.53 -25.58
N SER A 170 2.92 -16.32 -25.14
CA SER A 170 1.82 -15.54 -25.69
C SER A 170 0.49 -16.32 -25.76
N ASP A 171 0.25 -17.20 -24.80
CA ASP A 171 -0.99 -17.98 -24.72
C ASP A 171 -2.09 -17.13 -24.09
N PHE A 172 -2.95 -16.54 -24.94
CA PHE A 172 -4.03 -15.67 -24.48
C PHE A 172 -5.14 -16.43 -23.75
N VAL A 173 -5.37 -17.70 -24.07
CA VAL A 173 -6.37 -18.52 -23.40
C VAL A 173 -5.89 -18.83 -21.98
N SER A 174 -4.66 -19.31 -21.85
CA SER A 174 -4.07 -19.55 -20.53
C SER A 174 -3.90 -18.27 -19.72
N THR A 175 -3.60 -17.14 -20.36
CA THR A 175 -3.59 -15.82 -19.69
C THR A 175 -4.96 -15.48 -19.11
N ALA A 176 -6.03 -15.69 -19.87
CA ALA A 176 -7.38 -15.43 -19.37
C ALA A 176 -7.80 -16.43 -18.28
N ASP A 177 -7.39 -17.69 -18.38
CA ASP A 177 -7.67 -18.74 -17.40
C ASP A 177 -7.03 -18.42 -16.05
N ILE A 178 -5.72 -18.13 -16.01
CA ILE A 178 -5.03 -17.82 -14.75
C ILE A 178 -5.59 -16.56 -14.08
N LEU A 179 -5.97 -15.54 -14.86
CA LEU A 179 -6.62 -14.35 -14.35
C LEU A 179 -8.00 -14.68 -13.71
N SER A 180 -8.85 -15.43 -14.43
CA SER A 180 -10.24 -15.67 -14.03
C SER A 180 -10.40 -16.71 -12.93
N TYR A 181 -9.63 -17.80 -13.01
CA TYR A 181 -9.85 -18.99 -12.21
C TYR A 181 -8.85 -19.16 -11.07
N GLU A 182 -7.77 -18.39 -11.07
CA GLU A 182 -6.72 -18.52 -10.05
C GLU A 182 -6.50 -17.20 -9.32
N ILE A 183 -6.09 -16.13 -10.02
CA ILE A 183 -5.78 -14.83 -9.39
C ILE A 183 -7.04 -14.18 -8.78
N ALA A 184 -8.13 -14.04 -9.55
CA ALA A 184 -9.35 -13.41 -9.03
C ALA A 184 -9.97 -14.15 -7.83
N PRO A 185 -10.08 -15.50 -7.83
CA PRO A 185 -10.53 -16.25 -6.67
C PRO A 185 -9.59 -16.10 -5.46
N LEU A 186 -8.27 -16.21 -5.66
CA LEU A 186 -7.29 -16.04 -4.58
C LEU A 186 -7.41 -14.65 -3.94
N PHE A 187 -7.57 -13.60 -4.75
CA PHE A 187 -7.79 -12.23 -4.26
C PHE A 187 -9.05 -12.12 -3.39
N LYS A 188 -10.16 -12.75 -3.79
CA LYS A 188 -11.39 -12.80 -2.98
C LYS A 188 -11.12 -13.46 -1.62
N GLU A 189 -10.39 -14.57 -1.60
CA GLU A 189 -10.03 -15.25 -0.34
C GLU A 189 -9.09 -14.42 0.54
N MET A 190 -8.08 -13.78 -0.05
CA MET A 190 -7.16 -12.87 0.64
C MET A 190 -7.94 -11.75 1.34
N LYS A 191 -8.89 -11.14 0.63
CA LYS A 191 -9.73 -10.08 1.17
C LYS A 191 -10.51 -10.52 2.40
N GLU A 192 -11.11 -11.72 2.37
CA GLU A 192 -11.86 -12.25 3.51
C GLU A 192 -10.99 -12.38 4.76
N LYS A 193 -9.77 -12.92 4.60
CA LYS A 193 -8.80 -13.09 5.69
C LYS A 193 -8.33 -11.74 6.23
N LEU A 194 -8.00 -10.80 5.34
CA LEU A 194 -7.63 -9.44 5.71
C LEU A 194 -8.76 -8.70 6.45
N GLY A 195 -10.01 -8.88 6.03
CA GLY A 195 -11.17 -8.26 6.69
C GLY A 195 -11.30 -8.65 8.16
N LYS A 196 -11.04 -9.92 8.49
CA LYS A 196 -11.05 -10.40 9.89
C LYS A 196 -9.95 -9.76 10.74
N LEU A 197 -8.82 -9.37 10.14
CA LEU A 197 -7.73 -8.70 10.85
C LEU A 197 -8.10 -7.28 11.28
N VAL A 198 -9.08 -6.64 10.64
CA VAL A 198 -9.45 -5.25 10.91
C VAL A 198 -10.73 -5.11 11.75
N LEU A 199 -11.65 -6.08 11.66
CA LEU A 199 -13.00 -5.99 12.25
C LEU A 199 -13.07 -6.10 13.78
N GLU A 200 -11.99 -6.50 14.48
CA GLU A 200 -12.04 -6.71 15.94
C GLU A 200 -12.17 -5.43 16.81
N LYS A 201 -12.14 -4.22 16.24
CA LYS A 201 -12.32 -2.97 17.01
C LYS A 201 -13.76 -2.45 17.14
N VAL A 202 -14.75 -3.04 16.46
CA VAL A 202 -16.11 -2.46 16.42
C VAL A 202 -17.03 -2.92 17.56
N ASP A 203 -16.75 -4.03 18.25
CA ASP A 203 -17.72 -4.63 19.19
C ASP A 203 -17.50 -4.37 20.71
N MET A 204 -16.58 -3.50 21.12
CA MET A 204 -16.36 -3.24 22.57
C MET A 204 -16.97 -1.93 23.13
N ASN A 205 -17.70 -1.14 22.33
CA ASN A 205 -18.35 0.09 22.81
C ASN A 205 -19.88 0.09 22.73
N ALA A 206 -20.52 -1.01 22.31
CA ALA A 206 -21.97 -1.17 22.35
C ALA A 206 -22.38 -2.00 23.58
N GLY A 207 -22.15 -1.48 24.78
CA GLY A 207 -22.56 -2.18 25.99
C GLY A 207 -22.03 -1.61 27.30
N ARG A 208 -22.24 -0.32 27.57
CA ARG A 208 -22.32 0.22 28.94
C ARG A 208 -23.29 1.39 28.99
#